data_AF-A0A510UJG7-F1
#
_entry.id   AF-A0A510UJG7-F1
#
_cell.length_a   1.000
_cell.length_b   1.000
_cell.length_c   1.000
_cell.angle_alpha   90.00
_cell.angle_beta   90.00
_cell.angle_gamma   90.00
#
_symmetry.space_group_name_H-M   'P 1'
#
loop_
_entity.id
_entity.type
_entity.pdbx_description
1 polymer ?
#
loop_
_entity_poly.entity_id
_entity_poly.type
_entity_poly.pdbx_seq_one_letter_code
_entity_poly.pdbx_strand_id
1 'polypeptide(L)'
;MFDTITLFWGALFDALIGPNVFVPGEPFLIAAGFQLHQGIWSGVVAVILGGFLGDQISYVIGRRFGRNAQSWLMRWLPKTRRPIARCRLLLQKRGTIVLLFSRLLGPVAWIVPFIAGVNHIGWGRFTLLTSLGLLLGVTQFVLWGYLLSYGIDTLPWLKEFELFVIEHMQSIVVLILLIAFLIIAKRYQWRRLGFKFSLVLIVSVAYLNYSHFFWTADDLIKDVKIKPLYFDETRTVFKAFPGESSFFDAQAINVVFIGNNPQTIMNQLGWIENKTFSRNDINLVDYFLLMRNKTPPVSDLFWNGRVQDMAFQLPGNLLKRSHIRWWNAGRNSGEQQVWLGALSYDDGLTFTPYRGIVTMLHSIDSDVDKERDKFKRTIDLFSNNLSTSKQAYSAPVSKDEEHDYYSDGEILVIRTRTLPIGNNG
;
A
#
# COMPACT_ATOMS: atom_id res chain seq x y z
N MET A 1 -1.50 2.60 9.15
CA MET A 1 -0.52 3.01 10.19
C MET A 1 -0.95 2.43 11.52
N PHE A 2 -0.04 2.14 12.47
CA PHE A 2 -0.45 1.68 13.80
C PHE A 2 -1.28 2.74 14.51
N ASP A 3 -2.42 2.38 15.08
CA ASP A 3 -3.15 3.33 15.91
C ASP A 3 -2.37 3.63 17.20
N THR A 4 -2.63 4.79 17.80
CA THR A 4 -2.00 5.20 19.07
C THR A 4 -2.16 4.13 20.15
N ILE A 5 -3.30 3.43 20.17
CA ILE A 5 -3.58 2.32 21.08
C ILE A 5 -2.66 1.12 20.81
N THR A 6 -2.41 0.78 19.54
CA THR A 6 -1.51 -0.32 19.18
C THR A 6 -0.07 -0.03 19.59
N LEU A 7 0.38 1.21 19.41
CA LEU A 7 1.71 1.66 19.87
C LEU A 7 1.86 1.53 21.39
N PHE A 8 0.83 1.93 22.15
CA PHE A 8 0.79 1.78 23.60
C PHE A 8 0.94 0.31 24.03
N TRP A 9 0.10 -0.59 23.49
CA TRP A 9 0.13 -2.00 23.85
C TRP A 9 1.43 -2.69 23.42
N GLY A 10 1.97 -2.34 22.25
CA GLY A 10 3.25 -2.85 21.78
C GLY A 10 4.39 -2.52 22.75
N ALA A 11 4.51 -1.24 23.14
CA ALA A 11 5.52 -0.80 24.10
C ALA A 11 5.31 -1.39 25.51
N LEU A 12 4.06 -1.58 25.93
CA LEU A 12 3.72 -2.22 27.21
C LEU A 12 4.15 -3.68 27.22
N PHE A 13 3.83 -4.45 26.19
CA PHE A 13 4.17 -5.87 26.14
C PHE A 13 5.67 -6.12 25.95
N ASP A 14 6.40 -5.23 25.28
CA ASP A 14 7.87 -5.25 25.22
C ASP A 14 8.52 -4.98 26.60
N ALA A 15 7.95 -4.09 27.40
CA ALA A 15 8.46 -3.80 28.74
C ALA A 15 7.98 -4.81 29.81
N LEU A 16 6.93 -5.59 29.50
CA LEU A 16 6.34 -6.55 30.43
C LEU A 16 7.08 -7.90 30.41
N ILE A 17 7.50 -8.37 31.58
CA ILE A 17 8.22 -9.64 31.73
C ILE A 17 7.37 -10.84 31.28
N GLY A 18 7.84 -11.58 30.28
CA GLY A 18 7.15 -12.74 29.70
C GLY A 18 6.70 -12.47 28.26
N PRO A 19 5.70 -11.59 28.03
CA PRO A 19 5.27 -11.19 26.69
C PRO A 19 6.38 -10.60 25.83
N ASN A 20 7.34 -9.91 26.45
CA ASN A 20 8.49 -9.30 25.78
C ASN A 20 9.40 -10.25 24.99
N VAL A 21 9.32 -11.57 25.22
CA VAL A 21 10.05 -12.55 24.39
C VAL A 21 9.41 -12.73 23.02
N PHE A 22 8.12 -12.39 22.88
CA PHE A 22 7.33 -12.56 21.67
C PHE A 22 7.05 -11.25 20.95
N VAL A 23 7.00 -10.13 21.68
CA VAL A 23 6.69 -8.81 21.14
C VAL A 23 7.96 -7.95 21.12
N PRO A 24 8.57 -7.72 19.94
CA PRO A 24 9.71 -6.79 19.83
C PRO A 24 9.22 -5.34 19.95
N GLY A 25 9.83 -4.54 20.83
CA GLY A 25 9.45 -3.14 21.04
C GLY A 25 9.91 -2.16 19.95
N GLU A 26 11.04 -2.46 19.29
CA GLU A 26 11.68 -1.54 18.34
C GLU A 26 10.75 -1.08 17.19
N PRO A 27 9.95 -1.96 16.55
CA PRO A 27 9.02 -1.55 15.50
C PRO A 27 7.99 -0.51 15.96
N PHE A 28 7.48 -0.63 17.18
CA PHE A 28 6.49 0.31 17.72
C PHE A 28 7.12 1.67 18.01
N LEU A 29 8.36 1.70 18.51
CA LEU A 29 9.08 2.94 18.78
C LEU A 29 9.45 3.69 17.49
N ILE A 30 9.89 2.95 16.46
CA ILE A 30 10.17 3.50 15.13
C ILE A 30 8.88 4.04 14.50
N ALA A 31 7.77 3.31 14.60
CA ALA A 31 6.48 3.76 14.10
C ALA A 31 5.96 5.04 14.79
N ALA A 32 6.22 5.20 16.10
CA ALA A 32 5.93 6.44 16.81
C ALA A 32 6.76 7.62 16.29
N GLY A 33 8.03 7.40 15.92
CA GLY A 33 8.88 8.39 15.26
C GLY A 33 8.38 8.81 13.88
N PHE A 34 7.89 7.84 13.10
CA PHE A 34 7.27 8.11 11.81
C PHE A 34 5.99 8.96 11.95
N GLN A 35 5.14 8.65 12.94
CA GLN A 35 3.97 9.48 13.25
C GLN A 35 4.34 10.90 13.70
N LEU A 36 5.42 11.05 14.46
CA LEU A 36 5.91 12.36 14.89
C LEU A 36 6.28 13.24 13.70
N HIS A 37 6.92 12.67 12.66
CA HIS A 37 7.24 13.39 11.43
C HIS A 37 5.98 13.91 10.72
N GLN A 38 4.90 13.13 10.74
CA GLN A 38 3.60 13.53 10.18
C GLN A 38 2.82 14.53 11.06
N GLY A 39 3.40 15.00 12.17
CA GLY A 39 2.77 15.94 13.10
C GLY A 39 1.91 15.28 14.18
N ILE A 40 1.87 13.95 14.27
CA ILE A 40 1.08 13.20 15.25
C ILE A 40 1.97 12.86 16.45
N TRP A 41 1.88 13.66 17.52
CA TRP A 41 2.67 13.49 18.74
C TRP A 41 2.11 12.43 19.71
N SER A 42 0.85 12.03 19.55
CA SER A 42 0.17 11.08 20.45
C SER A 42 0.85 9.71 20.49
N GLY A 43 1.43 9.26 19.37
CA GLY A 43 2.17 8.01 19.29
C GLY A 43 3.40 7.96 20.20
N VAL A 44 4.15 9.06 20.29
CA VAL A 44 5.33 9.18 21.17
C VAL A 44 4.92 9.10 22.64
N VAL A 45 3.84 9.79 23.00
CA VAL A 45 3.29 9.73 24.36
C VAL A 45 2.82 8.32 24.71
N ALA A 46 2.15 7.65 23.77
CA ALA A 46 1.68 6.28 23.94
C ALA A 46 2.81 5.28 24.22
N VAL A 47 3.91 5.32 23.48
CA VAL A 47 5.03 4.40 23.71
C VAL A 47 5.78 4.69 25.01
N ILE A 48 5.87 5.95 25.43
CA ILE A 48 6.44 6.33 26.73
C ILE A 48 5.55 5.80 27.86
N LEU A 49 4.24 6.02 27.79
CA LEU A 49 3.30 5.53 28.80
C LEU A 49 3.25 4.00 28.88
N GLY A 50 3.20 3.33 27.72
CA GLY A 50 3.20 1.88 27.63
C GLY A 50 4.47 1.28 28.23
N GLY A 51 5.64 1.81 27.81
CA GLY A 51 6.93 1.37 28.33
C GLY A 51 7.07 1.61 29.84
N PHE A 52 6.63 2.77 30.34
CA PHE A 52 6.64 3.09 31.76
C PHE A 52 5.77 2.12 32.58
N LEU A 53 4.53 1.89 32.15
CA LEU A 53 3.62 0.98 32.84
C LEU A 53 4.14 -0.46 32.81
N GLY A 54 4.68 -0.93 31.70
CA GLY A 54 5.29 -2.25 31.60
C GLY A 54 6.46 -2.42 32.57
N ASP A 55 7.33 -1.41 32.70
CA ASP A 55 8.45 -1.43 33.66
C ASP A 55 7.94 -1.52 35.12
N GLN A 56 6.92 -0.72 35.46
CA GLN A 56 6.33 -0.71 36.80
C GLN A 56 5.68 -2.06 37.14
N ILE A 57 4.90 -2.63 36.23
CA ILE A 57 4.26 -3.94 36.43
C ILE A 57 5.33 -5.03 36.59
N SER A 58 6.32 -5.07 35.70
CA SER A 58 7.44 -6.01 35.77
C SER A 58 8.19 -5.93 37.10
N TYR A 59 8.44 -4.71 37.58
CA TYR A 59 9.05 -4.47 38.89
C TYR A 59 8.19 -4.98 40.05
N VAL A 60 6.88 -4.69 40.04
CA VAL A 60 5.95 -5.14 41.08
C VAL A 60 5.86 -6.67 41.12
N ILE A 61 5.81 -7.33 39.96
CA ILE A 61 5.84 -8.79 39.86
C ILE A 61 7.12 -9.33 40.50
N GLY A 62 8.28 -8.74 40.17
CA GLY A 62 9.56 -9.11 40.77
C GLY A 62 9.59 -8.91 42.28
N ARG A 63 9.07 -7.78 42.77
CA ARG A 63 9.08 -7.42 44.20
C ARG A 63 8.11 -8.26 45.04
N ARG A 64 6.94 -8.62 44.50
CA ARG A 64 5.89 -9.36 45.21
C ARG A 64 6.15 -10.86 45.23
N PHE A 65 6.60 -11.43 44.11
CA PHE A 65 6.76 -12.89 43.96
C PHE A 65 8.23 -13.36 44.03
N GLY A 66 9.20 -12.43 43.97
CA GLY A 66 10.60 -12.69 44.27
C GLY A 66 11.21 -13.87 43.52
N ARG A 67 11.93 -14.73 44.27
CA ARG A 67 12.62 -15.91 43.73
C ARG A 67 11.67 -16.94 43.12
N ASN A 68 10.42 -17.02 43.58
CA ASN A 68 9.44 -17.97 43.06
C ASN A 68 9.09 -17.62 41.60
N ALA A 69 8.74 -16.36 41.33
CA ALA A 69 8.49 -15.89 39.96
C ALA A 69 9.72 -16.05 39.07
N GLN A 70 10.93 -15.78 39.60
CA GLN A 70 12.14 -15.96 38.80
C GLN A 70 12.38 -17.44 38.45
N SER A 71 12.20 -18.35 39.40
CA SER A 71 12.35 -19.79 39.16
C SER A 71 11.31 -20.33 38.18
N TRP A 72 10.10 -19.78 38.22
CA TRP A 72 9.02 -20.10 37.29
C TRP A 72 9.35 -19.60 35.89
N LEU A 73 9.79 -18.34 35.75
CA LEU A 73 10.19 -17.74 34.48
C LEU A 73 11.34 -18.52 33.83
N MET A 74 12.36 -18.94 34.60
CA MET A 74 13.49 -19.72 34.07
C MET A 74 13.13 -21.16 33.67
N ARG A 75 12.04 -21.71 34.19
CA ARG A 75 11.48 -23.02 33.80
C ARG A 75 10.66 -22.90 32.53
N TRP A 76 9.80 -21.89 32.47
CA TRP A 76 8.90 -21.66 31.35
C TRP A 76 9.61 -21.06 30.12
N LEU A 77 10.55 -20.14 30.34
CA LEU A 77 11.36 -19.48 29.30
C LEU A 77 12.86 -19.67 29.57
N PRO A 78 13.47 -20.83 29.23
CA PRO A 78 14.88 -21.11 29.50
C PRO A 78 15.87 -20.09 28.91
N LYS A 79 15.49 -19.39 27.83
CA LYS A 79 16.27 -18.32 27.20
C LYS A 79 16.59 -17.16 28.16
N THR A 80 15.76 -16.94 29.18
CA THR A 80 15.94 -15.85 30.16
C THR A 80 17.09 -16.09 31.15
N ARG A 81 17.56 -17.34 31.32
CA ARG A 81 18.57 -17.71 32.32
C ARG A 81 19.87 -16.91 32.20
N ARG A 82 20.39 -16.78 30.97
CA ARG A 82 21.64 -16.03 30.68
C ARG A 82 21.48 -14.52 30.96
N PRO A 83 20.47 -13.82 30.40
CA PRO A 83 20.29 -12.40 30.70
C PRO A 83 19.96 -12.13 32.17
N ILE A 84 19.25 -13.02 32.89
CA ILE A 84 19.07 -12.90 34.35
C ILE A 84 20.41 -12.93 35.09
N ALA A 85 21.28 -13.90 34.78
CA ALA A 85 22.59 -14.02 35.42
C ALA A 85 23.48 -12.79 35.15
N ARG A 86 23.49 -12.31 33.89
CA ARG A 86 24.20 -11.09 33.50
C ARG A 86 23.64 -9.86 34.20
N CYS A 87 22.31 -9.71 34.25
CA CYS A 87 21.63 -8.60 34.91
C CYS A 87 22.02 -8.51 36.39
N ARG A 88 22.01 -9.64 37.10
CA ARG A 88 22.44 -9.70 38.51
C ARG A 88 23.89 -9.24 38.70
N LEU A 89 24.81 -9.75 37.87
CA LEU A 89 26.22 -9.36 37.94
C LEU A 89 26.41 -7.85 37.68
N LEU A 90 25.70 -7.31 36.69
CA LEU A 90 25.76 -5.89 36.35
C LEU A 90 25.17 -5.01 37.45
N LEU A 91 24.01 -5.38 38.00
CA LEU A 91 23.37 -4.65 39.10
C LEU A 91 24.23 -4.64 40.37
N GLN A 92 24.96 -5.74 40.65
CA GLN A 92 25.91 -5.78 41.77
C GLN A 92 27.10 -4.84 41.58
N LYS A 93 27.65 -4.75 40.36
CA LYS A 93 28.83 -3.92 40.07
C LYS A 93 28.49 -2.43 39.90
N ARG A 94 27.41 -2.12 39.20
CA ARG A 94 27.06 -0.74 38.76
C ARG A 94 25.54 -0.50 38.73
N GLY A 95 24.84 -0.81 39.81
CA GLY A 95 23.37 -0.74 39.90
C GLY A 95 22.73 0.55 39.36
N THR A 96 23.23 1.74 39.71
CA THR A 96 22.66 3.01 39.21
C THR A 96 22.77 3.15 37.69
N ILE A 97 23.95 2.89 37.13
CA ILE A 97 24.22 3.00 35.69
C ILE A 97 23.39 1.98 34.93
N VAL A 98 23.28 0.76 35.46
CA VAL A 98 22.52 -0.33 34.82
C VAL A 98 21.02 -0.04 34.81
N LEU A 99 20.48 0.59 35.85
CA LEU A 99 19.09 1.04 35.85
C LEU A 99 18.88 2.20 34.86
N LEU A 100 19.77 3.19 34.85
CA LEU A 100 19.69 4.34 33.97
C LEU A 100 19.82 3.96 32.48
N PHE A 101 20.71 3.04 32.13
CA PHE A 101 20.91 2.58 30.76
C PHE A 101 20.20 1.26 30.46
N SER A 102 19.25 0.86 31.31
CA SER A 102 18.60 -0.45 31.24
C SER A 102 18.05 -0.78 29.86
N ARG A 103 17.48 0.21 29.15
CA ARG A 103 16.90 0.07 27.81
C ARG A 103 17.93 -0.08 26.67
N LEU A 104 19.20 0.28 26.89
CA LEU A 104 20.25 0.20 25.88
C LEU A 104 21.10 -1.09 25.98
N LEU A 105 20.82 -1.96 26.96
CA LEU A 105 21.62 -3.15 27.25
C LEU A 105 21.19 -4.41 26.47
N GLY A 106 20.49 -4.23 25.35
CA GLY A 106 20.02 -5.33 24.49
C GLY A 106 19.18 -6.36 25.28
N PRO A 107 19.44 -7.67 25.18
CA PRO A 107 18.63 -8.71 25.84
C PRO A 107 18.56 -8.63 27.38
N VAL A 108 19.45 -7.85 28.01
CA VAL A 108 19.41 -7.62 29.46
C VAL A 108 18.25 -6.69 29.82
N ALA A 109 17.93 -5.72 28.95
CA ALA A 109 16.88 -4.72 29.14
C ALA A 109 15.53 -5.36 29.52
N TRP A 110 15.19 -6.46 28.84
CA TRP A 110 13.97 -7.25 29.02
C TRP A 110 13.72 -7.74 30.45
N ILE A 111 14.77 -7.80 31.29
CA ILE A 111 14.71 -8.44 32.61
C ILE A 111 15.15 -7.48 33.72
N VAL A 112 15.68 -6.29 33.40
CA VAL A 112 16.14 -5.32 34.41
C VAL A 112 15.01 -4.92 35.37
N PRO A 113 13.80 -4.51 34.91
CA PRO A 113 12.72 -4.11 35.82
C PRO A 113 12.34 -5.21 36.80
N PHE A 114 12.19 -6.43 36.31
CA PHE A 114 11.84 -7.60 37.10
C PHE A 114 12.92 -7.92 38.15
N ILE A 115 14.20 -7.97 37.76
CA ILE A 115 15.30 -8.29 38.69
C ILE A 115 15.52 -7.16 39.71
N ALA A 116 15.31 -5.91 39.33
CA ALA A 116 15.32 -4.79 40.28
C ALA A 116 14.26 -4.96 41.37
N GLY A 117 13.08 -5.46 41.01
CA GLY A 117 12.02 -5.84 41.94
C GLY A 117 12.42 -7.00 42.85
N VAL A 118 12.98 -8.08 42.28
CA VAL A 118 13.45 -9.27 43.04
C VAL A 118 14.53 -8.90 44.08
N ASN A 119 15.37 -7.90 43.76
CA ASN A 119 16.41 -7.40 44.67
C ASN A 119 15.91 -6.30 45.63
N HIS A 120 14.61 -6.02 45.66
CA HIS A 120 13.98 -5.01 46.53
C HIS A 120 14.61 -3.60 46.46
N ILE A 121 15.10 -3.19 45.27
CA ILE A 121 15.57 -1.82 45.05
C ILE A 121 14.42 -0.84 45.36
N GLY A 122 14.67 0.25 46.09
CA GLY A 122 13.62 1.20 46.48
C GLY A 122 12.83 1.74 45.28
N TRP A 123 11.50 1.78 45.38
CA TRP A 123 10.61 2.10 44.25
C TRP A 123 10.90 3.47 43.63
N GLY A 124 11.08 4.52 44.44
CA GLY A 124 11.42 5.85 43.93
C GLY A 124 12.73 5.88 43.14
N ARG A 125 13.78 5.22 43.64
CA ARG A 125 15.07 5.11 42.94
C ARG A 125 14.96 4.32 41.64
N PHE A 126 14.20 3.22 41.66
CA PHE A 126 13.92 2.43 40.46
C PHE A 126 13.22 3.28 39.40
N THR A 127 12.06 3.84 39.75
CA THR A 127 11.19 4.61 38.84
C THR A 127 11.93 5.80 38.24
N LEU A 128 12.66 6.59 39.04
CA LEU A 128 13.40 7.74 38.50
C LEU A 128 14.47 7.32 37.48
N LEU A 129 15.28 6.32 37.80
CA LEU A 129 16.38 5.90 36.92
C LEU A 129 15.87 5.21 35.66
N THR A 130 14.85 4.35 35.78
CA THR A 130 14.30 3.66 34.60
C THR A 130 13.44 4.57 33.74
N SER A 131 12.74 5.56 34.28
CA SER A 131 12.07 6.59 33.49
C SER A 131 13.05 7.40 32.64
N LEU A 132 14.20 7.79 33.20
CA LEU A 132 15.26 8.45 32.42
C LEU A 132 15.82 7.52 31.33
N GLY A 133 16.06 6.25 31.66
CA GLY A 133 16.50 5.26 30.69
C GLY A 133 15.50 4.98 29.57
N LEU A 134 14.22 4.95 29.92
CA LEU A 134 13.11 4.84 28.99
C LEU A 134 13.09 6.05 28.05
N LEU A 135 13.19 7.27 28.56
CA LEU A 135 13.23 8.47 27.73
C LEU A 135 14.41 8.43 26.75
N LEU A 136 15.61 8.06 27.21
CA LEU A 136 16.78 7.92 26.34
C LEU A 136 16.57 6.87 25.24
N GLY A 137 16.10 5.68 25.63
CA GLY A 137 15.85 4.58 24.70
C GLY A 137 14.76 4.92 23.67
N VAL A 138 13.62 5.44 24.13
CA VAL A 138 12.52 5.87 23.26
C VAL A 138 12.99 6.96 22.31
N THR A 139 13.68 7.99 22.82
CA THR A 139 14.16 9.11 22.00
C THR A 139 15.05 8.63 20.86
N GLN A 140 15.96 7.70 21.11
CA GLN A 140 16.82 7.13 20.06
C GLN A 140 16.01 6.50 18.93
N PHE A 141 15.07 5.60 19.25
CA PHE A 141 14.28 4.90 18.23
C PHE A 141 13.26 5.81 17.53
N VAL A 142 12.65 6.74 18.27
CA VAL A 142 11.76 7.76 17.72
C VAL A 142 12.52 8.67 16.76
N LEU A 143 13.76 9.07 17.09
CA LEU A 143 14.60 9.86 16.19
C LEU A 143 14.93 9.09 14.91
N TRP A 144 15.28 7.80 15.01
CA TRP A 144 15.48 6.96 13.83
C TRP A 144 14.22 6.86 12.98
N GLY A 145 13.04 6.65 13.58
CA GLY A 145 11.76 6.63 12.86
C GLY A 145 11.43 7.96 12.18
N TYR A 146 11.72 9.08 12.84
CA TYR A 146 11.55 10.42 12.28
C TYR A 146 12.46 10.65 11.07
N LEU A 147 13.75 10.32 11.19
CA LEU A 147 14.73 10.48 10.10
C LEU A 147 14.42 9.56 8.91
N LEU A 148 13.93 8.34 9.16
CA LEU A 148 13.48 7.43 8.11
C LEU A 148 12.27 7.99 7.36
N SER A 149 11.27 8.53 8.08
CA SER A 149 10.11 9.17 7.46
C SER A 149 10.51 10.38 6.61
N TYR A 150 11.41 11.22 7.13
CA TYR A 150 11.96 12.34 6.38
C TYR A 150 12.72 11.89 5.12
N GLY A 151 13.48 10.78 5.21
CA GLY A 151 14.19 10.19 4.07
C GLY A 151 13.24 9.72 2.97
N ILE A 152 12.11 9.10 3.35
CA ILE A 152 11.08 8.63 2.42
C ILE A 152 10.45 9.80 1.63
N ASP A 153 10.18 10.92 2.30
CA ASP A 153 9.58 12.09 1.63
C ASP A 153 10.56 12.86 0.73
N THR A 154 11.86 12.77 1.01
CA THR A 154 12.90 13.52 0.27
C THR A 154 13.52 12.73 -0.87
N LEU A 155 13.53 11.39 -0.79
CA LEU A 155 14.16 10.52 -1.78
C LEU A 155 13.09 9.79 -2.61
N PRO A 156 12.85 10.16 -3.88
CA PRO A 156 11.78 9.59 -4.70
C PRO A 156 11.80 8.05 -4.79
N TRP A 157 13.00 7.45 -4.88
CA TRP A 157 13.14 5.99 -4.98
C TRP A 157 12.70 5.24 -3.72
N LEU A 158 12.79 5.85 -2.53
CA LEU A 158 12.30 5.25 -1.29
C LEU A 158 10.78 5.21 -1.26
N LYS A 159 10.13 6.25 -1.79
CA LYS A 159 8.68 6.29 -1.91
C LYS A 159 8.18 5.24 -2.90
N GLU A 160 8.83 5.09 -4.06
CA GLU A 160 8.51 4.01 -5.00
C GLU A 160 8.70 2.63 -4.37
N PHE A 161 9.77 2.44 -3.58
CA PHE A 161 9.99 1.19 -2.85
C PHE A 161 8.92 0.95 -1.76
N GLU A 162 8.50 1.99 -1.04
CA GLU A 162 7.41 1.89 -0.06
C GLU A 162 6.10 1.46 -0.75
N LEU A 163 5.73 2.13 -1.85
CA LEU A 163 4.56 1.76 -2.65
C LEU A 163 4.65 0.31 -3.14
N PHE A 164 5.81 -0.09 -3.68
CA PHE A 164 6.06 -1.47 -4.08
C PHE A 164 5.81 -2.46 -2.93
N VAL A 165 6.34 -2.19 -1.73
CA VAL A 165 6.17 -3.07 -0.56
C VAL A 165 4.71 -3.11 -0.12
N ILE A 166 4.01 -1.98 -0.11
CA ILE A 166 2.59 -1.89 0.26
C ILE A 166 1.74 -2.73 -0.70
N GLU A 167 1.95 -2.58 -2.00
CA GLU A 167 1.23 -3.34 -3.03
C GLU A 167 1.52 -4.84 -2.94
N HIS A 168 2.79 -5.22 -2.73
CA HIS A 168 3.19 -6.63 -2.67
C HIS A 168 2.98 -7.27 -1.29
N MET A 169 2.47 -6.55 -0.29
CA MET A 169 2.39 -7.02 1.10
C MET A 169 1.69 -8.37 1.23
N GLN A 170 0.55 -8.58 0.56
CA GLN A 170 -0.20 -9.84 0.62
C GLN A 170 0.60 -10.99 0.00
N SER A 171 1.24 -10.75 -1.15
CA SER A 171 2.11 -11.73 -1.82
C SER A 171 3.35 -12.07 -0.99
N ILE A 172 3.95 -11.09 -0.32
CA ILE A 172 5.09 -11.28 0.60
C ILE A 172 4.67 -12.15 1.80
N VAL A 173 3.51 -11.89 2.40
CA VAL A 173 3.00 -12.70 3.52
C VAL A 173 2.77 -14.15 3.06
N VAL A 174 2.13 -14.36 1.92
CA VAL A 174 1.93 -15.69 1.35
C VAL A 174 3.27 -16.38 1.06
N LEU A 175 4.26 -15.67 0.51
CA LEU A 175 5.60 -16.20 0.27
C LEU A 175 6.27 -16.65 1.58
N ILE A 176 6.20 -15.86 2.64
CA ILE A 176 6.73 -16.21 3.97
C ILE A 176 6.03 -17.46 4.52
N LEU A 177 4.70 -17.56 4.39
CA LEU A 177 3.93 -18.72 4.82
C LEU A 177 4.28 -19.98 4.02
N LEU A 178 4.49 -19.85 2.71
CA LEU A 178 4.93 -20.94 1.84
C LEU A 178 6.34 -21.42 2.19
N ILE A 179 7.26 -20.50 2.50
CA ILE A 179 8.62 -20.83 2.97
C ILE A 179 8.55 -21.55 4.33
N ALA A 180 7.75 -21.04 5.26
CA ALA A 180 7.54 -21.66 6.57
C ALA A 180 6.94 -23.07 6.41
N PHE A 181 5.94 -23.23 5.54
CA PHE A 181 5.36 -24.53 5.19
C PHE A 181 6.42 -25.49 4.66
N LEU A 182 7.28 -25.05 3.73
CA LEU A 182 8.37 -25.88 3.19
C LEU A 182 9.38 -26.29 4.27
N ILE A 183 9.77 -25.36 5.16
CA ILE A 183 10.71 -25.64 6.26
C ILE A 183 10.11 -26.69 7.21
N ILE A 184 8.85 -26.51 7.62
CA ILE A 184 8.15 -27.43 8.52
C ILE A 184 8.00 -28.80 7.84
N ALA A 185 7.52 -28.84 6.60
CA ALA A 185 7.28 -30.09 5.90
C ALA A 185 8.57 -30.87 5.62
N LYS A 186 9.69 -30.19 5.36
CA LYS A 186 11.03 -30.82 5.30
C LYS A 186 11.47 -31.34 6.67
N ARG A 187 11.29 -30.57 7.74
CA ARG A 187 11.66 -30.96 9.10
C ARG A 187 10.92 -32.21 9.59
N TYR A 188 9.64 -32.34 9.22
CA TYR A 188 8.79 -33.48 9.59
C TYR A 188 8.71 -34.56 8.50
N GLN A 189 9.56 -34.51 7.48
CA GLN A 189 9.66 -35.51 6.40
C GLN A 189 8.31 -35.88 5.76
N TRP A 190 7.50 -34.88 5.44
CA TRP A 190 6.19 -35.13 4.85
C TRP A 190 6.29 -35.85 3.50
N ARG A 191 5.49 -36.92 3.34
CA ARG A 191 5.37 -37.62 2.05
C ARG A 191 4.64 -36.75 1.02
N ARG A 192 5.04 -36.90 -0.25
CA ARG A 192 4.49 -36.17 -1.43
C ARG A 192 4.54 -34.65 -1.28
N LEU A 193 5.69 -34.13 -0.82
CA LEU A 193 5.89 -32.69 -0.57
C LEU A 193 5.57 -31.82 -1.79
N GLY A 194 6.03 -32.22 -2.99
CA GLY A 194 5.79 -31.46 -4.23
C GLY A 194 4.31 -31.25 -4.51
N PHE A 195 3.50 -32.31 -4.47
CA PHE A 195 2.05 -32.21 -4.68
C PHE A 195 1.37 -31.31 -3.64
N LYS A 196 1.69 -31.48 -2.36
CA LYS A 196 1.12 -30.65 -1.28
C LYS A 196 1.51 -29.18 -1.45
N PHE A 197 2.77 -28.91 -1.79
CA PHE A 197 3.26 -27.55 -2.02
C PHE A 197 2.56 -26.91 -3.22
N SER A 198 2.47 -27.60 -4.36
CA SER A 198 1.75 -27.11 -5.54
C SER A 198 0.28 -26.82 -5.24
N LEU A 199 -0.40 -27.69 -4.47
CA LEU A 199 -1.78 -27.47 -4.05
C LEU A 199 -1.90 -26.20 -3.18
N VAL A 200 -1.05 -26.06 -2.17
CA VAL A 200 -1.05 -24.88 -1.29
C VAL A 200 -0.74 -23.61 -2.08
N LEU A 201 0.21 -23.65 -3.01
CA LEU A 201 0.55 -22.53 -3.88
C LEU A 201 -0.65 -22.10 -4.73
N ILE A 202 -1.31 -23.04 -5.43
CA ILE A 202 -2.47 -22.75 -6.28
C ILE A 202 -3.61 -22.16 -5.44
N VAL A 203 -3.92 -22.76 -4.29
CA VAL A 203 -4.96 -22.26 -3.38
C VAL A 203 -4.61 -20.86 -2.86
N SER A 204 -3.34 -20.60 -2.54
CA SER A 204 -2.90 -19.29 -2.06
C SER A 204 -3.00 -18.23 -3.14
N VAL A 205 -2.58 -18.52 -4.38
CA VAL A 205 -2.72 -17.60 -5.52
C VAL A 205 -4.19 -17.32 -5.82
N ALA A 206 -5.04 -18.35 -5.80
CA ALA A 206 -6.49 -18.18 -5.99
C ALA A 206 -7.12 -17.33 -4.88
N TYR A 207 -6.71 -17.56 -3.63
CA TYR A 207 -7.15 -16.78 -2.48
C TYR A 207 -6.72 -15.31 -2.59
N LEU A 208 -5.46 -15.04 -2.95
CA LEU A 208 -4.96 -13.68 -3.16
C LEU A 208 -5.80 -12.94 -4.20
N ASN A 209 -6.00 -13.57 -5.37
CA ASN A 209 -6.82 -13.02 -6.44
C ASN A 209 -8.26 -12.74 -5.98
N TYR A 210 -8.89 -13.69 -5.31
CA TYR A 210 -10.23 -13.52 -4.77
C TYR A 210 -10.30 -12.38 -3.76
N SER A 211 -9.40 -12.37 -2.78
CA SER A 211 -9.36 -11.33 -1.75
C SER A 211 -9.11 -9.94 -2.32
N HIS A 212 -8.24 -9.83 -3.33
CA HIS A 212 -7.89 -8.56 -3.94
C HIS A 212 -9.12 -7.93 -4.62
N PHE A 213 -9.78 -8.68 -5.51
CA PHE A 213 -10.89 -8.16 -6.33
C PHE A 213 -12.21 -8.05 -5.59
N PHE A 214 -12.49 -8.94 -4.63
CA PHE A 214 -13.82 -9.05 -4.00
C PHE A 214 -13.89 -8.57 -2.54
N TRP A 215 -12.75 -8.27 -1.90
CA TRP A 215 -12.75 -7.73 -0.53
C TRP A 215 -12.02 -6.40 -0.39
N THR A 216 -10.86 -6.23 -1.03
CA THR A 216 -10.02 -5.04 -0.80
C THR A 216 -10.12 -3.98 -1.89
N ALA A 217 -10.74 -4.28 -3.04
CA ALA A 217 -10.76 -3.37 -4.17
C ALA A 217 -11.48 -2.05 -3.84
N ASP A 218 -12.60 -2.08 -3.12
CA ASP A 218 -13.36 -0.86 -2.78
C ASP A 218 -12.64 0.04 -1.75
N ASP A 219 -11.62 -0.46 -1.05
CA ASP A 219 -10.82 0.35 -0.13
C ASP A 219 -9.94 1.39 -0.86
N LEU A 220 -9.73 1.21 -2.17
CA LEU A 220 -8.91 2.08 -3.02
C LEU A 220 -9.34 3.56 -3.04
N ILE A 221 -10.62 3.84 -2.83
CA ILE A 221 -11.19 5.18 -3.02
C ILE A 221 -11.27 5.96 -1.70
N LYS A 222 -11.08 5.29 -0.55
CA LYS A 222 -11.37 5.88 0.77
C LYS A 222 -10.47 7.05 1.18
N ASP A 223 -9.28 7.22 0.56
CA ASP A 223 -8.26 8.19 0.98
C ASP A 223 -7.92 9.30 -0.04
N VAL A 224 -8.75 9.53 -1.06
CA VAL A 224 -8.44 10.55 -2.09
C VAL A 224 -8.60 11.98 -1.53
N LYS A 225 -7.51 12.57 -1.03
CA LYS A 225 -7.43 14.03 -0.81
C LYS A 225 -7.50 14.74 -2.17
N ILE A 226 -8.66 15.33 -2.47
CA ILE A 226 -8.90 16.10 -3.70
C ILE A 226 -8.12 17.42 -3.61
N LYS A 227 -6.86 17.42 -4.04
CA LYS A 227 -6.19 18.67 -4.41
C LYS A 227 -6.83 19.21 -5.69
N PRO A 228 -7.00 20.53 -5.84
CA PRO A 228 -7.47 21.10 -7.09
C PRO A 228 -6.49 20.69 -8.20
N LEU A 229 -7.04 20.08 -9.25
CA LEU A 229 -6.25 19.61 -10.38
C LEU A 229 -6.14 20.75 -11.38
N TYR A 230 -4.92 20.96 -11.86
CA TYR A 230 -4.63 21.86 -12.95
C TYR A 230 -3.97 21.03 -14.05
N PHE A 231 -4.56 21.08 -15.23
CA PHE A 231 -4.04 20.40 -16.40
C PHE A 231 -2.98 21.30 -17.05
N ASP A 232 -1.73 20.84 -17.00
CA ASP A 232 -0.59 21.46 -17.68
C ASP A 232 -0.09 20.50 -18.76
N GLU A 233 -0.38 20.85 -20.02
CA GLU A 233 0.00 20.08 -21.21
C GLU A 233 1.48 19.67 -21.24
N THR A 234 2.37 20.47 -20.65
CA THR A 234 3.82 20.22 -20.68
C THR A 234 4.31 19.32 -19.55
N ARG A 235 3.52 19.18 -18.47
CA ARG A 235 3.90 18.43 -17.26
C ARG A 235 3.07 17.18 -17.06
N THR A 236 1.94 17.06 -17.74
CA THR A 236 1.06 15.90 -17.62
C THR A 236 1.75 14.66 -18.18
N VAL A 237 1.83 13.61 -17.34
CA VAL A 237 2.25 12.28 -17.76
C VAL A 237 1.06 11.57 -18.43
N PHE A 238 1.21 11.19 -19.70
CA PHE A 238 0.17 10.50 -20.48
C PHE A 238 0.29 8.97 -20.38
N LYS A 239 0.48 8.48 -19.16
CA LYS A 239 0.60 7.05 -18.84
C LYS A 239 -0.28 6.72 -17.62
N ALA A 240 -1.00 5.61 -17.68
CA ALA A 240 -1.76 5.07 -16.56
C ALA A 240 -1.21 3.67 -16.21
N PHE A 241 -1.20 3.32 -14.93
CA PHE A 241 -0.52 2.11 -14.44
C PHE A 241 -1.51 1.16 -13.75
N PRO A 242 -1.31 -0.16 -13.81
CA PRO A 242 -2.14 -1.14 -13.08
C PRO A 242 -1.83 -1.20 -11.57
N GLY A 243 -1.00 -0.29 -11.07
CA GLY A 243 -0.77 -0.02 -9.66
C GLY A 243 -0.25 1.40 -9.47
N GLU A 244 0.02 1.79 -8.23
CA GLU A 244 0.52 3.11 -7.85
C GLU A 244 2.04 3.23 -8.04
N SER A 245 2.79 2.14 -7.92
CA SER A 245 4.24 2.15 -8.16
C SER A 245 4.56 2.13 -9.66
N SER A 246 5.70 2.70 -10.03
CA SER A 246 6.20 2.69 -11.41
C SER A 246 6.75 1.33 -11.85
N PHE A 247 6.56 0.26 -11.06
CA PHE A 247 7.06 -1.08 -11.34
C PHE A 247 6.27 -1.80 -12.45
N PHE A 248 5.04 -1.35 -12.70
CA PHE A 248 4.17 -2.00 -13.68
C PHE A 248 4.25 -1.35 -15.05
N ASP A 249 3.98 -2.16 -16.08
CA ASP A 249 3.91 -1.67 -17.44
C ASP A 249 2.75 -0.68 -17.60
N ALA A 250 3.08 0.48 -18.17
CA ALA A 250 2.13 1.55 -18.36
C ALA A 250 1.20 1.28 -19.55
N GLN A 251 -0.04 1.71 -19.43
CA GLN A 251 -0.97 1.88 -20.54
C GLN A 251 -0.99 3.35 -21.01
N ALA A 252 -1.08 3.56 -22.32
CA ALA A 252 -1.12 4.89 -22.90
C ALA A 252 -2.42 5.64 -22.57
N ILE A 253 -2.29 6.92 -22.19
CA ILE A 253 -3.38 7.88 -22.25
C ILE A 253 -3.32 8.53 -23.64
N ASN A 254 -4.26 8.16 -24.51
CA ASN A 254 -4.25 8.50 -25.93
C ASN A 254 -5.47 9.36 -26.34
N VAL A 255 -6.30 9.76 -25.39
CA VAL A 255 -7.44 10.67 -25.61
C VAL A 255 -7.45 11.78 -24.57
N VAL A 256 -7.71 13.01 -25.01
CA VAL A 256 -7.97 14.18 -24.17
C VAL A 256 -9.34 14.74 -24.56
N PHE A 257 -10.22 14.92 -23.60
CA PHE A 257 -11.52 15.56 -23.80
C PHE A 257 -11.58 16.89 -23.05
N ILE A 258 -11.82 17.99 -23.78
CA ILE A 258 -11.96 19.34 -23.24
C ILE A 258 -13.44 19.72 -23.29
N GLY A 259 -14.08 19.70 -22.12
CA GLY A 259 -15.51 19.91 -21.95
C GLY A 259 -16.02 19.41 -20.59
N ASN A 260 -17.31 19.61 -20.34
CA ASN A 260 -17.90 19.36 -19.01
C ASN A 260 -17.75 17.91 -18.53
N ASN A 261 -18.21 16.93 -19.31
CA ASN A 261 -18.17 15.51 -18.92
C ASN A 261 -18.18 14.60 -20.18
N PRO A 262 -17.23 13.65 -20.32
CA PRO A 262 -17.18 12.74 -21.47
C PRO A 262 -18.36 11.75 -21.50
N GLN A 263 -19.01 11.43 -20.37
CA GLN A 263 -20.13 10.48 -20.28
C GLN A 263 -21.25 10.75 -21.29
N THR A 264 -21.57 12.03 -21.54
CA THR A 264 -22.61 12.40 -22.51
C THR A 264 -22.28 11.91 -23.92
N ILE A 265 -21.02 12.06 -24.35
CA ILE A 265 -20.57 11.67 -25.69
C ILE A 265 -20.44 10.15 -25.77
N MET A 266 -19.91 9.52 -24.71
CA MET A 266 -19.83 8.07 -24.63
C MET A 266 -21.20 7.42 -24.85
N ASN A 267 -22.22 7.91 -24.13
CA ASN A 267 -23.59 7.41 -24.27
C ASN A 267 -24.17 7.67 -25.67
N GLN A 268 -23.91 8.85 -26.26
CA GLN A 268 -24.35 9.18 -27.63
C GLN A 268 -23.72 8.26 -28.69
N LEU A 269 -22.47 7.86 -28.49
CA LEU A 269 -21.74 6.96 -29.38
C LEU A 269 -22.04 5.47 -29.12
N GLY A 270 -22.99 5.16 -28.24
CA GLY A 270 -23.42 3.79 -27.93
C GLY A 270 -22.47 3.01 -27.01
N TRP A 271 -21.58 3.70 -26.29
CA TRP A 271 -20.75 3.07 -25.27
C TRP A 271 -21.55 2.84 -23.99
N ILE A 272 -21.25 1.72 -23.34
CA ILE A 272 -21.89 1.30 -22.10
C ILE A 272 -20.94 1.59 -20.94
N GLU A 273 -21.43 2.30 -19.92
CA GLU A 273 -20.67 2.53 -18.69
C GLU A 273 -20.35 1.20 -18.02
N ASN A 274 -19.09 0.99 -17.71
CA ASN A 274 -18.58 -0.26 -17.18
C ASN A 274 -18.43 -0.20 -15.65
N LYS A 275 -18.63 -1.34 -15.00
CA LYS A 275 -18.36 -1.47 -13.57
C LYS A 275 -16.88 -1.72 -13.31
N THR A 276 -16.35 -1.15 -12.23
CA THR A 276 -14.98 -1.36 -11.76
C THR A 276 -15.00 -1.92 -10.35
N PHE A 277 -14.00 -2.73 -10.02
CA PHE A 277 -13.94 -3.41 -8.72
C PHE A 277 -13.78 -2.43 -7.56
N SER A 278 -13.16 -1.27 -7.77
CA SER A 278 -13.01 -0.23 -6.73
C SER A 278 -14.24 0.61 -6.44
N ARG A 279 -15.22 0.68 -7.36
CA ARG A 279 -16.33 1.63 -7.30
C ARG A 279 -17.70 1.00 -7.10
N ASN A 280 -17.82 -0.30 -7.34
CA ASN A 280 -19.12 -0.92 -7.55
C ASN A 280 -19.40 -2.12 -6.65
N ASP A 281 -18.55 -2.41 -5.64
CA ASP A 281 -18.72 -3.51 -4.67
C ASP A 281 -19.17 -4.80 -5.38
N ILE A 282 -18.37 -5.22 -6.35
CA ILE A 282 -18.71 -6.33 -7.22
C ILE A 282 -18.41 -7.61 -6.45
N ASN A 283 -19.44 -8.38 -6.08
CA ASN A 283 -19.24 -9.71 -5.54
C ASN A 283 -19.08 -10.76 -6.68
N LEU A 284 -18.75 -11.99 -6.31
CA LEU A 284 -18.52 -13.08 -7.27
C LEU A 284 -19.76 -13.43 -8.11
N VAL A 285 -20.97 -13.28 -7.57
CA VAL A 285 -22.22 -13.50 -8.32
C VAL A 285 -22.42 -12.39 -9.34
N ASP A 286 -22.21 -11.13 -8.95
CA ASP A 286 -22.29 -9.98 -9.85
C ASP A 286 -21.29 -10.09 -10.99
N TYR A 287 -20.06 -10.55 -10.71
CA TYR A 287 -19.04 -10.82 -11.72
C TYR A 287 -19.55 -11.81 -12.78
N PHE A 288 -20.12 -12.94 -12.37
CA PHE A 288 -20.69 -13.91 -13.32
C PHE A 288 -21.90 -13.39 -14.09
N LEU A 289 -22.75 -12.56 -13.46
CA LEU A 289 -23.88 -11.92 -14.13
C LEU A 289 -23.43 -10.92 -15.20
N LEU A 290 -22.43 -10.09 -14.90
CA LEU A 290 -21.81 -9.16 -15.84
C LEU A 290 -21.18 -9.89 -17.03
N MET A 291 -20.49 -10.99 -16.76
CA MET A 291 -19.94 -11.87 -17.79
C MET A 291 -21.02 -12.43 -18.72
N ARG A 292 -22.13 -12.92 -18.15
CA ARG A 292 -23.27 -13.44 -18.92
C ARG A 292 -23.91 -12.36 -19.79
N ASN A 293 -23.97 -11.13 -19.29
CA ASN A 293 -24.55 -9.98 -19.97
C ASN A 293 -23.60 -9.29 -20.96
N LYS A 294 -22.41 -9.87 -21.22
CA LYS A 294 -21.40 -9.30 -22.13
C LYS A 294 -20.91 -7.90 -21.72
N THR A 295 -20.90 -7.65 -20.42
CA THR A 295 -20.39 -6.40 -19.83
C THR A 295 -19.36 -6.71 -18.73
N PRO A 296 -18.24 -7.38 -19.05
CA PRO A 296 -17.27 -7.75 -18.03
C PRO A 296 -16.77 -6.51 -17.28
N PRO A 297 -16.56 -6.58 -15.96
CA PRO A 297 -15.95 -5.47 -15.26
C PRO A 297 -14.52 -5.25 -15.76
N VAL A 298 -13.99 -4.08 -15.44
CA VAL A 298 -12.65 -3.66 -15.83
C VAL A 298 -11.83 -3.39 -14.56
N SER A 299 -10.57 -3.84 -14.57
CA SER A 299 -9.61 -3.55 -13.52
C SER A 299 -9.24 -2.07 -13.49
N ASP A 300 -8.89 -1.60 -12.30
CA ASP A 300 -8.54 -0.20 -12.07
C ASP A 300 -7.18 0.15 -12.64
N LEU A 301 -7.03 1.40 -13.07
CA LEU A 301 -5.76 1.99 -13.46
C LEU A 301 -5.55 3.28 -12.69
N PHE A 302 -4.29 3.58 -12.45
CA PHE A 302 -3.85 4.71 -11.66
C PHE A 302 -3.18 5.73 -12.57
N TRP A 303 -3.68 6.96 -12.53
CA TRP A 303 -3.02 8.12 -13.11
C TRP A 303 -2.70 9.10 -12.00
N ASN A 304 -1.42 9.43 -11.82
CA ASN A 304 -0.94 10.27 -10.71
C ASN A 304 -1.46 9.81 -9.33
N GLY A 305 -1.46 8.49 -9.09
CA GLY A 305 -1.95 7.88 -7.85
C GLY A 305 -3.47 7.95 -7.67
N ARG A 306 -4.24 8.33 -8.71
CA ARG A 306 -5.71 8.38 -8.67
C ARG A 306 -6.30 7.28 -9.56
N VAL A 307 -7.22 6.53 -8.99
CA VAL A 307 -8.07 5.60 -9.73
C VAL A 307 -8.95 6.36 -10.72
N GLN A 308 -9.30 5.74 -11.85
CA GLN A 308 -10.19 6.32 -12.84
C GLN A 308 -11.53 6.76 -12.25
N ASP A 309 -12.09 7.83 -12.82
CA ASP A 309 -13.38 8.38 -12.43
C ASP A 309 -14.56 7.64 -13.06
N MET A 310 -14.36 7.10 -14.27
CA MET A 310 -15.36 6.33 -15.01
C MET A 310 -14.69 5.42 -16.03
N ALA A 311 -15.38 4.35 -16.42
CA ALA A 311 -14.95 3.44 -17.47
C ALA A 311 -16.12 3.13 -18.41
N PHE A 312 -15.83 2.93 -19.69
CA PHE A 312 -16.82 2.60 -20.71
C PHE A 312 -16.30 1.49 -21.59
N GLN A 313 -17.22 0.73 -22.18
CA GLN A 313 -16.90 -0.30 -23.17
C GLN A 313 -17.95 -0.33 -24.29
N LEU A 314 -17.52 -0.77 -25.47
CA LEU A 314 -18.47 -1.23 -26.49
C LEU A 314 -18.89 -2.67 -26.20
N PRO A 315 -20.08 -3.11 -26.66
CA PRO A 315 -20.52 -4.49 -26.50
C PRO A 315 -19.47 -5.48 -27.02
N GLY A 316 -19.08 -6.46 -26.20
CA GLY A 316 -18.00 -7.40 -26.52
C GLY A 316 -17.88 -8.53 -25.51
N ASN A 317 -16.73 -9.20 -25.49
CA ASN A 317 -16.41 -10.19 -24.45
C ASN A 317 -15.06 -9.86 -23.79
N LEU A 318 -14.64 -10.65 -22.80
CA LEU A 318 -13.35 -10.45 -22.11
C LEU A 318 -12.11 -10.48 -23.02
N LEU A 319 -12.23 -11.08 -24.20
CA LEU A 319 -11.11 -11.26 -25.13
C LEU A 319 -11.07 -10.19 -26.20
N LYS A 320 -12.22 -9.60 -26.55
CA LYS A 320 -12.39 -8.69 -27.68
C LYS A 320 -13.43 -7.64 -27.36
N ARG A 321 -12.95 -6.46 -26.99
CA ARG A 321 -13.77 -5.26 -26.79
C ARG A 321 -12.90 -4.01 -26.82
N SER A 322 -13.50 -2.91 -27.25
CA SER A 322 -12.94 -1.59 -27.01
C SER A 322 -13.40 -1.09 -25.65
N HIS A 323 -12.46 -0.60 -24.84
CA HIS A 323 -12.77 -0.01 -23.55
C HIS A 323 -11.96 1.28 -23.35
N ILE A 324 -12.51 2.22 -22.59
CA ILE A 324 -11.84 3.47 -22.26
C ILE A 324 -12.07 3.81 -20.79
N ARG A 325 -11.02 4.23 -20.10
CA ARG A 325 -11.08 4.75 -18.73
C ARG A 325 -10.82 6.24 -18.75
N TRP A 326 -11.53 7.00 -17.93
CA TRP A 326 -11.41 8.45 -17.87
C TRP A 326 -11.01 8.94 -16.48
N TRP A 327 -10.15 9.95 -16.45
CA TRP A 327 -9.77 10.71 -15.26
C TRP A 327 -10.08 12.18 -15.44
N ASN A 328 -10.60 12.81 -14.39
CA ASN A 328 -10.69 14.25 -14.30
C ASN A 328 -9.29 14.81 -14.05
N ALA A 329 -8.74 15.55 -15.02
CA ALA A 329 -7.43 16.19 -14.92
C ALA A 329 -7.50 17.66 -14.46
N GLY A 330 -8.70 18.13 -14.09
CA GLY A 330 -8.93 19.48 -13.62
C GLY A 330 -9.18 20.47 -14.75
N ARG A 331 -8.77 21.73 -14.54
CA ARG A 331 -8.94 22.79 -15.54
C ARG A 331 -7.63 23.16 -16.20
N ASN A 332 -7.67 23.53 -17.48
CA ASN A 332 -6.54 24.09 -18.22
C ASN A 332 -6.38 25.61 -17.97
N SER A 333 -5.36 26.22 -18.58
CA SER A 333 -5.11 27.68 -18.52
C SER A 333 -6.31 28.54 -18.97
N GLY A 334 -7.19 27.98 -19.82
CA GLY A 334 -8.40 28.64 -20.30
C GLY A 334 -9.64 28.38 -19.43
N GLU A 335 -9.46 27.87 -18.21
CA GLU A 335 -10.51 27.45 -17.28
C GLU A 335 -11.47 26.37 -17.80
N GLN A 336 -11.12 25.70 -18.89
CA GLN A 336 -11.92 24.61 -19.45
C GLN A 336 -11.62 23.32 -18.71
N GLN A 337 -12.67 22.56 -18.41
CA GLN A 337 -12.57 21.24 -17.79
C GLN A 337 -11.90 20.25 -18.75
N VAL A 338 -10.91 19.51 -18.25
CA VAL A 338 -10.12 18.53 -19.03
C VAL A 338 -10.27 17.14 -18.43
N TRP A 339 -10.43 16.16 -19.31
CA TRP A 339 -10.50 14.75 -19.01
C TRP A 339 -9.46 13.99 -19.82
N LEU A 340 -8.79 13.04 -19.18
CA LEU A 340 -7.81 12.16 -19.80
C LEU A 340 -8.41 10.77 -19.99
N GLY A 341 -8.24 10.20 -21.17
CA GLY A 341 -8.80 8.91 -21.57
C GLY A 341 -7.71 7.93 -21.98
N ALA A 342 -7.71 6.75 -21.35
CA ALA A 342 -6.91 5.60 -21.79
C ALA A 342 -7.81 4.65 -22.58
N LEU A 343 -7.78 4.76 -23.91
CA LEU A 343 -8.56 3.95 -24.84
C LEU A 343 -7.74 2.77 -25.33
N SER A 344 -8.30 1.57 -25.24
CA SER A 344 -7.60 0.36 -25.67
C SER A 344 -8.56 -0.70 -26.20
N TYR A 345 -7.99 -1.64 -26.95
CA TYR A 345 -8.70 -2.79 -27.49
C TYR A 345 -8.14 -4.06 -26.86
N ASP A 346 -9.02 -4.88 -26.30
CA ASP A 346 -8.66 -6.18 -25.75
C ASP A 346 -8.51 -7.19 -26.89
N ASP A 347 -7.44 -7.99 -26.89
CA ASP A 347 -7.17 -8.99 -27.93
C ASP A 347 -6.98 -10.42 -27.41
N GLY A 348 -6.96 -10.62 -26.09
CA GLY A 348 -6.70 -11.90 -25.46
C GLY A 348 -6.69 -11.85 -23.93
N LEU A 349 -6.05 -12.86 -23.31
CA LEU A 349 -5.80 -12.92 -21.88
C LEU A 349 -4.31 -13.17 -21.63
N THR A 350 -3.78 -12.55 -20.59
CA THR A 350 -2.39 -12.71 -20.16
C THR A 350 -2.31 -12.77 -18.63
N PHE A 351 -1.21 -13.34 -18.12
CA PHE A 351 -0.88 -13.29 -16.70
C PHE A 351 0.06 -12.12 -16.45
N THR A 352 -0.43 -11.08 -15.79
CA THR A 352 0.34 -9.87 -15.50
C THR A 352 0.34 -9.55 -14.02
N PRO A 353 1.43 -8.93 -13.52
CA PRO A 353 1.42 -8.31 -12.20
C PRO A 353 0.42 -7.17 -12.14
N TYR A 354 -0.40 -7.12 -11.08
CA TYR A 354 -1.39 -6.09 -10.83
C TYR A 354 -1.42 -5.82 -9.33
N ARG A 355 -1.10 -4.59 -8.90
CA ARG A 355 -1.02 -4.20 -7.48
C ARG A 355 -0.34 -5.25 -6.59
N GLY A 356 0.77 -5.81 -7.07
CA GLY A 356 1.59 -6.76 -6.34
C GLY A 356 1.09 -8.21 -6.29
N ILE A 357 -0.02 -8.54 -6.95
CA ILE A 357 -0.45 -9.93 -7.20
C ILE A 357 -0.24 -10.32 -8.65
N VAL A 358 -0.07 -11.62 -8.92
CA VAL A 358 -0.14 -12.16 -10.29
C VAL A 358 -1.57 -12.57 -10.56
N THR A 359 -2.17 -12.00 -11.61
CA THR A 359 -3.57 -12.25 -11.97
C THR A 359 -3.74 -12.42 -13.48
N MET A 360 -4.86 -13.01 -13.87
CA MET A 360 -5.23 -13.17 -15.27
C MET A 360 -6.06 -11.95 -15.69
N LEU A 361 -5.50 -11.10 -16.53
CA LEU A 361 -6.17 -9.93 -17.10
C LEU A 361 -6.30 -10.08 -18.61
N HIS A 362 -7.06 -9.18 -19.22
CA HIS A 362 -7.09 -9.05 -20.67
C HIS A 362 -5.72 -8.54 -21.17
N SER A 363 -5.26 -9.07 -22.30
CA SER A 363 -4.17 -8.44 -23.05
C SER A 363 -4.73 -7.29 -23.88
N ILE A 364 -3.90 -6.27 -24.12
CA ILE A 364 -4.24 -5.09 -24.90
C ILE A 364 -3.50 -5.17 -26.23
N ASP A 365 -4.19 -4.87 -27.33
CA ASP A 365 -3.57 -4.74 -28.65
C ASP A 365 -2.44 -3.70 -28.55
N SER A 366 -1.24 -4.14 -28.93
CA SER A 366 -0.06 -3.29 -28.83
C SER A 366 -0.16 -2.03 -29.70
N ASP A 367 -0.99 -2.00 -30.76
CA ASP A 367 -1.22 -0.79 -31.55
C ASP A 367 -2.37 0.04 -30.96
N VAL A 368 -2.05 0.90 -29.99
CA VAL A 368 -3.06 1.76 -29.34
C VAL A 368 -3.57 2.87 -30.26
N ASP A 369 -2.81 3.23 -31.29
CA ASP A 369 -3.17 4.29 -32.24
C ASP A 369 -4.31 3.84 -33.15
N LYS A 370 -4.34 2.56 -33.52
CA LYS A 370 -5.42 1.99 -34.33
C LYS A 370 -6.79 2.17 -33.70
N GLU A 371 -6.93 1.90 -32.40
CA GLU A 371 -8.21 2.07 -31.72
C GLU A 371 -8.54 3.56 -31.50
N ARG A 372 -7.53 4.39 -31.19
CA ARG A 372 -7.65 5.85 -31.12
C ARG A 372 -8.16 6.46 -32.43
N ASP A 373 -7.57 6.08 -33.55
CA ASP A 373 -7.91 6.61 -34.86
C ASP A 373 -9.29 6.13 -35.33
N LYS A 374 -9.67 4.90 -34.99
CA LYS A 374 -11.03 4.40 -35.18
C LYS A 374 -12.04 5.21 -34.36
N PHE A 375 -11.73 5.50 -33.09
CA PHE A 375 -12.59 6.32 -32.24
C PHE A 375 -12.73 7.75 -32.77
N LYS A 376 -11.65 8.36 -33.25
CA LYS A 376 -11.67 9.67 -33.94
C LYS A 376 -12.62 9.66 -35.12
N ARG A 377 -12.51 8.68 -36.02
CA ARG A 377 -13.38 8.56 -37.21
C ARG A 377 -14.85 8.45 -36.81
N THR A 378 -15.16 7.69 -35.76
CA THR A 378 -16.53 7.59 -35.24
C THR A 378 -17.05 8.94 -34.75
N ILE A 379 -16.25 9.71 -34.00
CA ILE A 379 -16.66 11.05 -33.54
C ILE A 379 -16.92 11.98 -34.73
N ASP A 380 -16.01 12.00 -35.70
CA ASP A 380 -16.12 12.87 -36.88
C ASP A 380 -17.36 12.55 -37.73
N LEU A 381 -17.82 11.30 -37.74
CA LEU A 381 -19.03 10.87 -38.46
C LEU A 381 -20.33 11.15 -37.71
N PHE A 382 -20.33 11.00 -36.38
CA PHE A 382 -21.55 11.03 -35.57
C PHE A 382 -21.80 12.36 -34.84
N SER A 383 -20.80 13.24 -34.71
CA SER A 383 -20.93 14.47 -33.92
C SER A 383 -20.61 15.75 -34.68
N ASN A 384 -21.65 16.55 -34.94
CA ASN A 384 -21.51 17.87 -35.54
C ASN A 384 -21.05 18.95 -34.55
N ASN A 385 -21.16 18.68 -33.24
CA ASN A 385 -20.89 19.64 -32.16
C ASN A 385 -19.49 19.49 -31.56
N LEU A 386 -18.69 18.54 -32.05
CA LEU A 386 -17.33 18.27 -31.59
C LEU A 386 -16.33 18.58 -32.70
N SER A 387 -15.13 18.99 -32.29
CA SER A 387 -13.96 19.05 -33.17
C SER A 387 -12.91 18.09 -32.64
N THR A 388 -12.33 17.29 -33.53
CA THR A 388 -11.22 16.39 -33.21
C THR A 388 -9.94 16.89 -33.85
N SER A 389 -8.81 16.71 -33.15
CA SER A 389 -7.47 16.99 -33.65
C SER A 389 -6.49 15.98 -33.04
N LYS A 390 -5.38 15.71 -33.73
CA LYS A 390 -4.26 14.95 -33.15
C LYS A 390 -3.16 15.93 -32.79
N GLN A 391 -2.62 15.79 -31.58
CA GLN A 391 -1.54 16.64 -31.07
C GLN A 391 -0.44 15.77 -30.48
N ALA A 392 0.80 16.01 -30.91
CA ALA A 392 1.97 15.32 -30.39
C ALA A 392 2.34 15.85 -29.00
N TYR A 393 1.91 15.14 -27.96
CA TYR A 393 2.29 15.44 -26.57
C TYR A 393 3.40 14.54 -26.05
N SER A 394 3.63 13.40 -26.71
CA SER A 394 4.63 12.40 -26.31
C SER A 394 5.56 12.10 -27.48
N ALA A 395 6.76 11.63 -27.17
CA ALA A 395 7.61 11.01 -28.19
C ALA A 395 6.96 9.70 -28.67
N PRO A 396 7.16 9.32 -29.95
CA PRO A 396 6.74 8.00 -30.44
C PRO A 396 7.35 6.89 -29.59
N VAL A 397 6.54 5.88 -29.26
CA VAL A 397 6.92 4.71 -28.48
C VAL A 397 6.91 3.51 -29.42
N SER A 398 8.05 2.84 -29.55
CA SER A 398 8.14 1.53 -30.20
C SER A 398 8.00 0.42 -29.16
N LYS A 399 7.42 -0.71 -29.57
CA LYS A 399 7.38 -1.89 -28.73
C LYS A 399 8.80 -2.38 -28.42
N ASP A 400 9.17 -2.44 -27.16
CA ASP A 400 10.46 -2.91 -26.66
C ASP A 400 10.27 -3.69 -25.34
N GLU A 401 11.37 -4.02 -24.64
CA GLU A 401 11.31 -4.73 -23.35
C GLU A 401 10.70 -3.88 -22.23
N GLU A 402 10.58 -2.55 -22.40
CA GLU A 402 10.02 -1.61 -21.42
C GLU A 402 8.60 -1.15 -21.77
N HIS A 403 8.13 -1.40 -23.00
CA HIS A 403 6.86 -0.93 -23.52
C HIS A 403 6.09 -2.03 -24.25
N ASP A 404 4.97 -2.45 -23.65
CA ASP A 404 4.06 -3.45 -24.23
C ASP A 404 3.26 -2.93 -25.45
N TYR A 405 3.33 -1.64 -25.75
CA TYR A 405 2.58 -0.99 -26.81
C TYR A 405 3.44 -0.11 -27.73
N TYR A 406 2.91 0.12 -28.93
CA TYR A 406 3.37 1.05 -29.94
C TYR A 406 2.44 2.27 -29.98
N SER A 407 3.00 3.48 -30.05
CA SER A 407 2.24 4.71 -30.32
C SER A 407 3.09 5.71 -31.12
N ASP A 408 2.46 6.46 -32.02
CA ASP A 408 3.02 7.58 -32.79
C ASP A 408 3.28 8.84 -31.92
N GLY A 409 2.95 8.80 -30.63
CA GLY A 409 3.14 9.90 -29.69
C GLY A 409 2.05 10.99 -29.78
N GLU A 410 1.12 10.85 -30.72
CA GLU A 410 -0.03 11.74 -30.85
C GLU A 410 -1.15 11.33 -29.89
N ILE A 411 -1.91 12.33 -29.45
CA ILE A 411 -3.07 12.15 -28.59
C ILE A 411 -4.26 12.77 -29.30
N LEU A 412 -5.38 12.06 -29.27
CA LEU A 412 -6.64 12.55 -29.80
C LEU A 412 -7.22 13.59 -28.85
N VAL A 413 -7.25 14.85 -29.28
CA VAL A 413 -7.89 15.95 -28.56
C VAL A 413 -9.28 16.18 -29.12
N ILE A 414 -10.29 16.04 -28.26
CA ILE A 414 -11.71 16.25 -28.56
C ILE A 414 -12.16 17.52 -27.83
N ARG A 415 -12.72 18.49 -28.56
CA ARG A 415 -13.24 19.74 -27.98
C ARG A 415 -14.70 19.92 -28.34
N THR A 416 -15.48 20.46 -27.40
CA THR A 416 -16.83 20.96 -27.72
C THR A 416 -16.71 22.22 -28.56
N ARG A 417 -17.35 22.27 -29.73
CA ARG A 417 -17.39 23.47 -30.56
C ARG A 417 -18.15 24.56 -29.80
N THR A 418 -17.45 25.61 -29.39
CA THR A 418 -18.09 26.88 -29.06
C THR A 418 -18.57 27.50 -30.38
N LEU A 419 -19.89 27.58 -30.58
CA LEU A 419 -20.43 28.39 -31.66
C LEU A 419 -19.90 29.82 -31.49
N PRO A 420 -19.45 30.51 -32.56
CA PRO A 420 -19.17 31.93 -32.46
C PRO A 420 -20.44 32.61 -31.96
N ILE A 421 -20.35 33.35 -30.87
CA ILE A 421 -21.42 34.26 -30.47
C ILE A 421 -21.56 35.22 -31.65
N GLY A 422 -22.64 35.06 -32.42
CA GLY A 422 -22.97 35.99 -33.48
C GLY A 422 -23.05 37.37 -32.85
N ASN A 423 -22.22 38.29 -33.33
CA ASN A 423 -22.48 39.72 -33.16
C ASN A 423 -23.83 39.97 -33.82
N ASN A 424 -24.91 39.94 -33.03
CA ASN A 424 -26.14 40.61 -33.40
C ASN A 424 -25.81 42.10 -33.33
N GLY A 425 -25.78 42.71 -34.51
CA GLY A 425 -25.39 44.10 -34.74
C GLY A 425 -26.31 45.15 -34.16
#